data_AF-A0A1Q8QC12-F1
#
_entry.id   AF-A0A1Q8QC12-F1
#
_cell.length_a   1.000
_cell.length_b   1.000
_cell.length_c   1.000
_cell.angle_alpha   90.00
_cell.angle_beta   90.00
_cell.angle_gamma   90.00
#
_symmetry.space_group_name_H-M   'P 1'
#
loop_
_entity.id
_entity.type
_entity.pdbx_description
1 polymer ?
#
loop_
_entity_poly.entity_id
_entity_poly.type
_entity_poly.pdbx_seq_one_letter_code
_entity_poly.pdbx_strand_id
1 'polypeptide(L)'
;MKDSEFAKLLGLARQTISNYTTGKSEPNWSVLNDIVGKLGVNPIWLLTGNGEMLGSDSAPSPNLPAEELNEKLTPAQREMLTYKRTMQELGAPPERILDGIEAIAMGKTRQPKSATYATAEPPADPGYHHIHEPGSDFGSDI
;
A
#
# COMPACT_ATOMS: atom_id res chain seq x y z
N MET A 1 -19.94 23.72 -1.91
CA MET A 1 -19.10 23.59 -3.12
C MET A 1 -19.97 23.76 -4.34
N LYS A 2 -19.56 24.58 -5.32
CA LYS A 2 -20.30 24.73 -6.59
C LYS A 2 -19.78 23.74 -7.63
N ASP A 3 -20.61 23.33 -8.60
CA ASP A 3 -20.21 22.40 -9.69
C ASP A 3 -18.93 22.82 -10.41
N SER A 4 -18.73 24.13 -10.60
CA SER A 4 -17.52 24.67 -11.23
C SER A 4 -16.25 24.48 -10.42
N GLU A 5 -16.34 24.45 -9.09
CA GLU A 5 -15.20 24.19 -8.20
C GLU A 5 -14.89 22.70 -8.16
N PHE A 6 -15.93 21.87 -8.08
CA PHE A 6 -15.78 20.41 -8.12
C PHE A 6 -15.20 19.93 -9.45
N ALA A 7 -15.66 20.50 -10.56
CA ALA A 7 -15.13 20.23 -11.89
C ALA A 7 -13.64 20.56 -11.98
N LYS A 8 -13.20 21.70 -11.44
CA LYS A 8 -11.78 22.08 -11.40
C LYS A 8 -10.93 21.12 -10.57
N LEU A 9 -11.42 20.68 -9.41
CA LEU A 9 -10.74 19.71 -8.55
C LEU A 9 -10.49 18.38 -9.30
N LEU A 10 -11.49 17.93 -10.06
CA LEU A 10 -11.43 16.68 -10.81
C LEU A 10 -10.76 16.82 -12.18
N GLY A 11 -10.52 18.04 -12.67
CA GLY A 11 -10.02 18.28 -14.03
C GLY A 11 -11.07 18.03 -15.12
N LEU A 12 -12.35 18.15 -14.78
CA LEU A 12 -13.49 17.91 -15.67
C LEU A 12 -14.14 19.22 -16.12
N ALA A 13 -14.94 19.15 -17.18
CA ALA A 13 -15.81 20.26 -17.56
C ALA A 13 -16.98 20.38 -16.57
N ARG A 14 -17.43 21.61 -16.29
CA ARG A 14 -18.61 21.87 -15.45
C ARG A 14 -19.85 21.10 -15.94
N GLN A 15 -20.04 21.03 -17.26
CA GLN A 15 -21.17 20.33 -17.85
C GLN A 15 -21.15 18.83 -17.52
N THR A 16 -19.98 18.21 -17.45
CA THR A 16 -19.81 16.80 -17.09
C THR A 16 -20.33 16.53 -15.67
N ILE A 17 -19.96 17.38 -14.71
CA ILE A 17 -20.47 17.28 -13.33
C ILE A 17 -21.99 17.45 -13.30
N SER A 18 -22.53 18.45 -14.02
CA SER A 18 -23.97 18.68 -14.08
C SER A 18 -24.71 17.47 -14.67
N ASN A 19 -24.14 16.79 -15.67
CA ASN A 19 -24.74 15.60 -16.25
C ASN A 19 -24.75 14.43 -15.25
N TYR A 20 -23.70 14.27 -14.43
CA TYR A 20 -23.66 13.25 -13.38
C TYR A 20 -24.71 13.51 -12.30
N THR A 21 -24.82 14.74 -11.79
CA THR A 21 -25.75 15.06 -10.70
C THR A 21 -27.21 15.09 -11.14
N THR A 22 -27.47 15.29 -12.43
CA THR A 22 -28.82 15.24 -13.01
C THR A 22 -29.19 13.86 -13.57
N GLY A 23 -28.29 12.88 -13.50
CA GLY A 23 -28.52 11.52 -13.98
C GLY A 23 -28.54 11.37 -15.51
N LYS A 24 -28.05 12.37 -16.25
CA LYS A 24 -27.98 12.32 -17.73
C LYS A 24 -26.87 11.44 -18.26
N SER A 25 -25.83 11.23 -17.46
CA SER A 25 -24.71 10.33 -17.77
C SER A 25 -24.14 9.75 -16.51
N GLU A 26 -23.49 8.60 -16.60
CA GLU A 26 -22.78 7.98 -15.48
C GLU A 26 -21.27 8.26 -15.56
N PRO A 27 -20.59 8.47 -14.43
CA PRO A 27 -19.14 8.56 -14.38
C PRO A 27 -18.50 7.21 -14.70
N ASN A 28 -17.39 7.24 -15.45
CA ASN A 28 -16.61 6.03 -15.68
C ASN A 28 -15.73 5.69 -14.46
N TRP A 29 -15.10 4.51 -14.51
CA TRP A 29 -14.21 4.05 -13.44
C TRP A 29 -13.10 5.05 -13.07
N SER A 30 -12.47 5.68 -14.06
CA SER A 30 -11.38 6.64 -13.81
C SER A 30 -11.86 7.84 -13.01
N VAL A 31 -13.04 8.37 -13.33
CA VAL A 31 -13.63 9.52 -12.62
C VAL A 31 -14.01 9.12 -11.19
N LEU A 32 -14.58 7.92 -10.99
CA LEU A 32 -14.89 7.42 -9.65
C LEU A 32 -13.62 7.28 -8.79
N ASN A 33 -12.55 6.74 -9.37
CA ASN A 33 -11.26 6.62 -8.69
C ASN A 33 -10.68 8.00 -8.32
N ASP A 34 -10.79 8.99 -9.21
CA ASP A 34 -10.36 10.36 -8.92
C ASP A 34 -11.18 11.01 -7.80
N ILE A 35 -12.49 10.77 -7.77
CA ILE A 35 -13.37 11.26 -6.70
C ILE A 35 -12.94 10.66 -5.36
N VAL A 36 -12.79 9.34 -5.29
CA VAL A 36 -12.37 8.63 -4.08
C VAL A 36 -10.99 9.12 -3.62
N GLY A 37 -10.01 9.15 -4.53
CA GLY A 37 -8.63 9.51 -4.20
C GLY A 37 -8.43 10.97 -3.81
N LYS A 38 -9.13 11.92 -4.46
CA LYS A 38 -8.96 13.36 -4.20
C LYS A 38 -9.81 13.88 -3.05
N LEU A 39 -10.96 13.27 -2.79
CA LEU A 39 -11.87 13.72 -1.74
C LEU A 39 -11.85 12.84 -0.49
N GLY A 40 -11.18 11.69 -0.51
CA GLY A 40 -11.14 10.76 0.63
C GLY A 40 -12.50 10.15 0.97
N VAL A 41 -13.41 10.13 0.00
CA VAL A 41 -14.77 9.58 0.19
C VAL A 41 -14.77 8.07 0.14
N ASN A 42 -15.62 7.45 0.95
CA ASN A 42 -15.78 6.01 0.97
C ASN A 42 -16.46 5.53 -0.33
N PRO A 43 -15.87 4.59 -1.10
CA PRO A 43 -16.44 4.11 -2.34
C PRO A 43 -17.77 3.36 -2.15
N ILE A 44 -17.97 2.68 -1.02
CA ILE A 44 -19.23 1.98 -0.72
C ILE A 44 -20.36 3.00 -0.55
N TRP A 45 -20.10 4.08 0.20
CA TRP A 45 -21.06 5.16 0.35
C TRP A 45 -21.32 5.87 -0.98
N LEU A 46 -20.28 6.15 -1.77
CA LEU A 46 -20.42 6.84 -3.05
C LEU A 46 -21.34 6.09 -4.03
N LEU A 47 -21.25 4.76 -4.06
CA LEU A 47 -22.00 3.93 -5.02
C LEU A 47 -23.38 3.50 -4.50
N THR A 48 -23.54 3.33 -3.19
CA THR A 48 -24.74 2.70 -2.62
C THR A 48 -25.52 3.61 -1.67
N GLY A 49 -24.93 4.71 -1.22
CA GLY A 49 -25.48 5.57 -0.16
C GLY A 49 -25.40 4.96 1.24
N ASN A 50 -24.86 3.75 1.39
CA ASN A 50 -24.76 3.07 2.68
C ASN A 50 -23.40 3.30 3.35
N GLY A 51 -23.41 3.38 4.68
CA GLY A 51 -22.20 3.59 5.49
C GLY A 51 -21.83 5.08 5.64
N GLU A 52 -20.61 5.33 6.10
CA GLU A 52 -20.10 6.69 6.30
C GLU A 52 -19.53 7.28 5.01
N MET A 53 -19.79 8.57 4.80
CA MET A 53 -19.41 9.31 3.58
C MET A 53 -17.91 9.45 3.41
N LEU A 54 -17.22 9.82 4.48
CA LEU A 54 -15.77 9.87 4.51
C LEU A 54 -15.28 8.50 4.96
N GLY A 55 -14.18 8.03 4.37
CA GLY A 55 -13.47 6.94 5.00
C GLY A 55 -13.09 7.39 6.40
N SER A 56 -13.38 6.58 7.43
CA SER A 56 -12.83 6.81 8.77
C SER A 56 -11.33 7.04 8.60
N ASP A 57 -10.82 8.22 8.98
CA ASP A 57 -9.44 8.69 8.74
C ASP A 57 -8.39 7.64 9.07
N SER A 58 -8.19 6.78 8.09
CA SER A 58 -7.27 5.68 8.05
C SER A 58 -7.20 5.40 6.57
N ALA A 59 -6.18 6.00 5.97
CA ALA A 59 -5.33 5.21 5.10
C ALA A 59 -5.22 3.77 5.64
N PRO A 60 -4.79 2.79 4.85
CA PRO A 60 -4.12 1.64 5.44
C PRO A 60 -2.81 2.14 6.12
N SER A 61 -2.91 2.97 7.16
CA SER A 61 -1.94 2.98 8.22
C SER A 61 -1.99 1.56 8.76
N PRO A 62 -0.85 0.86 8.88
CA PRO A 62 -0.81 -0.29 9.76
C PRO A 62 -1.39 0.21 11.09
N ASN A 63 -2.34 -0.54 11.64
CA ASN A 63 -3.06 -0.20 12.87
C ASN A 63 -2.01 -0.11 13.99
N LEU A 64 -1.41 1.08 14.13
CA LEU A 64 -0.37 1.36 15.11
C LEU A 64 -1.10 1.47 16.44
N PRO A 65 -0.73 0.68 17.46
CA PRO A 65 -1.39 0.78 18.76
C PRO A 65 -1.26 2.22 19.26
N ALA A 66 -2.32 2.73 19.91
CA ALA A 66 -2.40 4.12 20.37
C ALA A 66 -1.19 4.55 21.24
N GLU A 67 -0.54 3.59 21.88
CA GLU A 67 0.70 3.81 22.65
C GLU A 67 1.86 4.32 21.77
N GLU A 68 2.01 3.85 20.53
CA GLU A 68 3.07 4.28 19.59
C GLU A 68 2.82 5.66 18.98
N LEU A 69 1.58 6.16 19.03
CA LEU A 69 1.17 7.46 18.48
C LEU A 69 1.33 8.62 19.47
N ASN A 70 1.80 8.35 20.69
CA ASN A 70 1.92 9.37 21.72
C ASN A 70 2.99 10.42 21.36
N GLU A 71 2.59 11.70 21.33
CA GLU A 71 3.44 12.85 21.01
C GLU A 71 4.58 13.07 22.00
N LYS A 72 4.43 12.57 23.24
CA LYS A 72 5.46 12.67 24.28
C LYS A 72 6.59 11.65 24.13
N LEU A 73 6.45 10.68 23.23
CA LEU A 73 7.49 9.68 23.00
C LEU A 73 8.63 10.25 22.16
N THR A 74 9.85 9.96 22.60
CA THR A 74 11.04 10.22 21.78
C THR A 74 11.06 9.29 20.57
N PRO A 75 11.79 9.65 19.49
CA PRO A 75 11.95 8.77 18.33
C PRO A 75 12.43 7.36 18.70
N ALA A 76 13.38 7.26 19.65
CA ALA A 76 13.90 5.98 20.13
C ALA A 76 12.86 5.15 20.89
N GLN A 77 12.00 5.80 21.69
CA GLN A 77 10.92 5.10 22.40
C GLN A 77 9.87 4.55 21.43
N ARG A 78 9.56 5.30 20.37
CA ARG A 78 8.66 4.82 19.31
C ARG A 78 9.25 3.61 18.59
N GLU A 79 10.52 3.70 18.18
CA GLU A 79 11.25 2.60 17.52
C GLU A 79 11.27 1.33 18.40
N MET A 80 11.51 1.50 19.70
CA MET A 80 11.51 0.40 20.68
C MET A 80 10.14 -0.30 20.78
N LEU A 81 9.04 0.47 20.83
CA LEU A 81 7.68 -0.07 20.88
C LEU A 81 7.32 -0.79 19.57
N THR A 82 7.63 -0.19 18.42
CA THR A 82 7.44 -0.82 17.11
C THR A 82 8.21 -2.14 17.00
N TYR A 83 9.47 -2.17 17.47
CA TYR A 83 10.30 -3.37 17.48
C TYR A 83 9.70 -4.47 18.36
N LYS A 84 9.32 -4.13 19.61
CA LYS A 84 8.69 -5.06 20.55
C LYS A 84 7.46 -5.71 19.94
N ARG A 85 6.53 -4.92 19.40
CA ARG A 85 5.30 -5.42 18.77
C ARG A 85 5.61 -6.37 17.63
N THR A 86 6.46 -5.94 16.69
CA THR A 86 6.81 -6.73 15.50
C THR A 86 7.40 -8.09 15.90
N MET A 87 8.30 -8.11 16.88
CA MET A 87 8.92 -9.35 17.33
C MET A 87 7.94 -10.27 18.08
N GLN A 88 6.99 -9.70 18.83
CA GLN A 88 5.92 -10.47 19.47
C GLN A 88 4.97 -11.09 18.43
N GLU A 89 4.60 -10.35 17.39
CA GLU A 89 3.77 -10.85 16.28
C GLU A 89 4.47 -11.97 15.50
N LEU A 90 5.78 -11.89 15.35
CA LEU A 90 6.61 -12.94 14.74
C LEU A 90 6.84 -14.15 15.67
N GLY A 91 6.29 -14.13 16.89
CA GLY A 91 6.43 -15.23 17.85
C GLY A 91 7.86 -15.39 18.39
N ALA A 92 8.66 -14.31 18.40
CA ALA A 92 10.02 -14.36 18.91
C ALA A 92 10.05 -14.67 20.42
N PRO A 93 11.06 -15.43 20.89
CA PRO A 93 11.19 -15.69 22.32
C PRO A 93 11.51 -14.39 23.08
N PRO A 94 11.04 -14.23 24.33
CA PRO A 94 11.21 -13.01 25.12
C PRO A 94 12.65 -12.50 25.22
N GLU A 95 13.62 -13.42 25.28
CA GLU A 95 15.05 -13.09 25.35
C GLU A 95 15.53 -12.30 24.11
N ARG A 96 15.06 -12.69 22.91
CA ARG A 96 15.43 -12.02 21.66
C ARG A 96 14.79 -10.64 21.53
N ILE A 97 13.61 -10.47 22.13
CA ILE A 97 12.92 -9.18 22.19
C ILE A 97 13.69 -8.23 23.11
N LEU A 98 14.15 -8.71 24.27
CA LEU A 98 14.92 -7.93 25.24
C LEU A 98 16.26 -7.47 24.67
N ASP A 99 17.02 -8.36 24.02
CA ASP A 99 18.30 -8.02 23.40
C ASP A 99 18.17 -6.88 22.36
N GLY A 100 17.12 -6.92 21.55
CA GLY A 100 16.88 -5.91 20.53
C GLY A 100 16.41 -4.57 21.09
N ILE A 101 15.55 -4.60 22.12
CA ILE A 101 15.13 -3.41 22.87
C ILE A 101 16.35 -2.73 23.51
N GLU A 102 17.24 -3.50 24.14
CA GLU A 102 18.45 -3.01 24.78
C GLU A 102 19.41 -2.38 23.75
N ALA A 103 19.56 -2.98 22.56
CA ALA A 103 20.36 -2.41 21.49
C ALA A 103 19.84 -1.04 21.00
N ILE A 104 18.52 -0.90 20.85
CA ILE A 104 17.86 0.37 20.48
C ILE A 104 18.06 1.41 21.59
N ALA A 105 17.86 1.03 22.85
CA ALA A 105 18.04 1.92 24.00
C ALA A 105 19.50 2.40 24.18
N MET A 106 20.48 1.56 23.84
CA MET A 106 21.91 1.89 23.87
C MET A 106 22.39 2.70 22.65
N GLY A 107 21.49 3.07 21.71
CA GLY A 107 21.85 3.80 20.50
C GLY A 107 22.68 2.98 19.51
N LYS A 108 22.76 1.65 19.69
CA LYS A 108 23.39 0.73 18.74
C LYS A 108 22.36 0.40 17.66
N THR A 109 21.94 1.41 16.89
CA THR A 109 21.14 1.17 15.69
C THR A 109 21.99 0.35 14.72
N ARG A 110 21.52 -0.84 14.34
CA ARG A 110 22.00 -1.42 13.07
C ARG A 110 21.52 -0.44 12.01
N GLN A 111 22.44 0.22 11.31
CA GLN A 111 22.05 0.97 10.11
C GLN A 111 21.17 0.08 9.24
N PRO A 112 20.03 0.58 8.72
CA PRO A 112 19.32 -0.16 7.71
C PRO A 112 20.32 -0.38 6.57
N LYS A 113 20.61 -1.63 6.24
CA LYS A 113 21.19 -1.94 4.93
C LYS A 113 20.17 -1.45 3.92
N SER A 114 20.36 -0.23 3.44
CA SER A 114 19.79 0.23 2.19
C SER A 114 20.01 -0.88 1.16
N ALA A 115 18.93 -1.21 0.46
CA ALA A 115 18.84 -2.13 -0.67
C ALA A 115 20.19 -2.63 -1.21
N THR A 116 20.59 -3.80 -0.74
CA THR A 116 21.27 -4.75 -1.62
C THR A 116 20.40 -6.00 -1.62
N TYR A 117 19.50 -6.06 -2.59
CA TYR A 117 19.28 -7.34 -3.26
C TYR A 117 20.63 -7.68 -3.90
N ALA A 118 21.56 -8.21 -3.10
CA ALA A 118 22.59 -9.06 -3.65
C ALA A 118 21.81 -10.26 -4.14
N THR A 119 21.69 -10.34 -5.47
CA THR A 119 21.23 -11.49 -6.25
C THR A 119 21.06 -12.73 -5.39
N ALA A 120 19.83 -13.00 -4.96
CA ALA A 120 19.51 -14.36 -4.57
C ALA A 120 19.79 -15.18 -5.83
N GLU A 121 20.78 -16.07 -5.76
CA GLU A 121 20.97 -17.05 -6.82
C GLU A 121 19.61 -17.70 -7.08
N PRO A 122 19.17 -17.81 -8.35
CA PRO A 122 17.93 -18.46 -8.66
C PRO A 122 17.95 -19.86 -8.01
N PRO A 123 16.82 -20.33 -7.45
CA PRO A 123 16.76 -21.62 -6.80
C PRO A 123 17.36 -22.67 -7.73
N ALA A 124 18.22 -23.53 -7.20
CA ALA A 124 18.89 -24.59 -7.94
C ALA A 124 17.89 -25.26 -8.89
N ASP A 125 18.22 -25.20 -10.18
CA ASP A 125 17.46 -25.81 -11.26
C ASP A 125 17.00 -27.22 -10.84
N PRO A 126 15.68 -27.49 -10.74
CA PRO A 126 15.18 -28.80 -10.34
C PRO A 126 15.39 -29.89 -11.42
N GLY A 127 16.29 -29.68 -12.37
CA GLY A 127 16.75 -30.72 -13.29
C GLY A 127 15.62 -31.15 -14.22
N TYR A 128 15.14 -30.24 -15.06
CA TYR A 128 14.34 -30.66 -16.20
C TYR A 128 15.26 -31.39 -17.20
N HIS A 129 15.06 -32.72 -17.28
CA HIS A 129 15.67 -33.59 -18.27
C HIS A 129 15.61 -32.97 -19.68
N HIS A 130 16.75 -32.97 -20.36
CA HIS A 130 16.88 -32.70 -21.79
C HIS A 130 15.80 -33.44 -22.59
N ILE A 131 14.80 -32.70 -23.07
CA ILE A 131 14.05 -33.10 -24.25
C ILE A 131 14.93 -32.79 -25.46
N HIS A 132 15.37 -33.84 -26.15
CA HIS A 132 16.00 -33.75 -27.46
C HIS A 132 15.02 -33.09 -28.43
N GLU A 133 15.37 -31.93 -29.00
CA GLU A 133 14.68 -31.42 -30.19
C GLU A 133 15.27 -32.11 -31.44
N PRO A 134 14.46 -32.81 -32.26
CA PRO A 134 14.86 -33.15 -33.60
C PRO A 134 14.35 -32.08 -34.57
N GLY A 135 15.29 -31.44 -35.27
CA GLY A 135 15.10 -31.08 -36.68
C GLY A 135 14.39 -29.78 -36.97
N SER A 136 15.21 -28.78 -37.28
CA SER A 136 14.90 -27.73 -38.25
C SER A 136 14.25 -28.28 -39.53
N ASP A 137 13.06 -27.80 -39.88
CA ASP A 137 12.70 -27.48 -41.27
C ASP A 137 11.32 -26.81 -41.31
N PHE A 138 11.29 -25.49 -41.45
CA PHE A 138 10.16 -24.83 -42.11
C PHE A 138 10.74 -23.80 -43.07
N GLY A 139 10.74 -24.21 -44.33
CA GLY A 139 11.27 -23.47 -45.46
C GLY A 139 10.52 -22.16 -45.71
N SER A 140 11.27 -21.24 -46.29
CA SER A 140 10.78 -20.07 -47.01
C SER A 140 9.84 -20.46 -48.15
N ASP A 141 9.03 -19.46 -48.52
CA ASP A 141 8.23 -19.31 -49.73
C ASP A 141 6.85 -19.99 -49.76
N ILE A 142 5.80 -19.20 -49.50
CA ILE A 142 4.86 -18.66 -50.52
C ILE A 142 3.89 -17.65 -49.90
#